data_AF-A0A6U6GMV5-F1
#
_entry.id   AF-A0A6U6GMV5-F1
#
_cell.length_a   1.000
_cell.length_b   1.000
_cell.length_c   1.000
_cell.angle_alpha   90.00
_cell.angle_beta   90.00
_cell.angle_gamma   90.00
#
_symmetry.space_group_name_H-M   'P 1'
#
loop_
_entity.id
_entity.type
_entity.pdbx_description
1 polymer ?
#
loop_
_entity_poly.entity_id
_entity_poly.type
_entity_poly.pdbx_seq_one_letter_code
_entity_poly.pdbx_strand_id
1 'polypeptide(L)'
;MSYGDPTNPSQLLATYGFLDETSPATFCKIMDIKPTVELENLGLDYSRMVFYKDTGEISEEVWDVLLYAKVLASNKEHKQAFYEAHISGDVETKQSYHQFYFPQTATTLKKHVDTFLEELDTLLAKSDGKDVYEHPRLPLILSHNEFVKHTFLRVKAQLDPMVAQATGEPAQTY
;
A
#
# COMPACT_ATOMS: atom_id res chain seq x y z
N MET A 1 -23.40 14.91 -13.80
CA MET A 1 -22.31 15.12 -12.83
C MET A 1 -21.00 15.08 -13.61
N SER A 2 -20.38 16.24 -13.85
CA SER A 2 -19.11 16.33 -14.57
C SER A 2 -17.98 16.22 -13.56
N TYR A 3 -17.43 15.02 -13.41
CA TYR A 3 -16.30 14.72 -12.50
C TYR A 3 -14.96 15.10 -13.14
N GLY A 4 -14.77 16.38 -13.49
CA GLY A 4 -13.49 16.85 -14.02
C GLY A 4 -13.52 18.26 -14.60
N ASP A 5 -12.79 19.17 -13.95
CA ASP A 5 -12.29 20.46 -14.46
C ASP A 5 -10.93 20.68 -13.73
N PRO A 6 -9.87 21.19 -14.38
CA PRO A 6 -8.80 20.38 -14.97
C PRO A 6 -7.40 20.80 -14.48
N THR A 7 -7.30 21.65 -13.47
CA THR A 7 -6.03 22.19 -12.94
C THR A 7 -5.66 21.50 -11.63
N ASN A 8 -5.54 20.17 -11.75
CA ASN A 8 -4.92 19.25 -10.81
C ASN A 8 -5.75 18.97 -9.53
N PRO A 9 -6.78 18.09 -9.59
CA PRO A 9 -7.14 17.32 -8.39
C PRO A 9 -5.84 16.72 -7.86
N SER A 10 -5.48 16.99 -6.60
CA SER A 10 -4.15 16.64 -6.09
C SER A 10 -3.79 15.22 -6.52
N GLN A 11 -2.56 15.01 -6.98
CA GLN A 11 -2.13 13.72 -7.52
C GLN A 11 -2.56 12.56 -6.61
N LEU A 12 -2.53 12.78 -5.30
CA LEU A 12 -3.03 11.86 -4.28
C LEU A 12 -4.54 11.64 -4.31
N LEU A 13 -5.36 12.69 -4.37
CA LEU A 13 -6.83 12.55 -4.38
C LEU A 13 -7.32 11.92 -5.69
N ALA A 14 -6.64 12.19 -6.80
CA ALA A 14 -6.85 11.49 -8.08
C ALA A 14 -6.37 10.03 -8.03
N THR A 15 -5.35 9.75 -7.22
CA THR A 15 -4.82 8.40 -7.05
C THR A 15 -5.71 7.61 -6.09
N TYR A 16 -5.96 8.06 -4.86
CA TYR A 16 -6.61 7.27 -3.81
C TYR A 16 -8.13 7.47 -3.70
N GLY A 17 -8.71 8.39 -4.47
CA GLY A 17 -10.13 8.74 -4.34
C GLY A 17 -10.41 9.47 -3.03
N PHE A 18 -11.68 9.80 -2.80
CA PHE A 18 -12.08 10.49 -1.58
C PHE A 18 -12.31 9.48 -0.46
N LEU A 19 -11.43 9.47 0.54
CA LEU A 19 -11.59 8.67 1.76
C LEU A 19 -12.19 9.56 2.85
N ASP A 20 -13.32 9.11 3.38
CA ASP A 20 -14.02 9.64 4.54
C ASP A 20 -13.43 9.02 5.82
N GLU A 21 -13.43 9.77 6.93
CA GLU A 21 -13.12 9.29 8.29
C GLU A 21 -13.90 8.03 8.70
N THR A 22 -15.07 7.78 8.11
CA THR A 22 -15.85 6.55 8.33
C THR A 22 -15.27 5.33 7.63
N SER A 23 -14.36 5.49 6.67
CA SER A 23 -13.75 4.35 5.97
C SER A 23 -12.93 3.51 6.96
N PRO A 24 -13.14 2.19 7.07
CA PRO A 24 -12.38 1.36 8.00
C PRO A 24 -10.96 1.05 7.49
N ALA A 25 -10.71 1.21 6.20
CA ALA A 25 -9.43 0.85 5.58
C ALA A 25 -9.13 1.71 4.34
N THR A 26 -7.86 1.74 3.95
CA THR A 26 -7.36 2.43 2.75
C THR A 26 -6.68 1.42 1.84
N PHE A 27 -6.92 1.49 0.53
CA PHE A 27 -6.26 0.62 -0.44
C PHE A 27 -4.74 0.86 -0.47
N CYS A 28 -3.95 -0.23 -0.41
CA CYS A 28 -2.49 -0.21 -0.36
C CYS A 28 -1.85 0.42 -1.61
N LYS A 29 -2.55 0.34 -2.76
CA LYS A 29 -2.28 1.07 -4.00
C LYS A 29 -0.83 0.98 -4.49
N ILE A 30 -0.35 -0.24 -4.62
CA ILE A 30 0.92 -0.51 -5.31
C ILE A 30 0.69 -0.32 -6.81
N MET A 31 1.04 0.86 -7.33
CA MET A 31 0.66 1.32 -8.67
C MET A 31 1.44 0.67 -9.82
N ASP A 32 2.56 -0.01 -9.53
CA ASP A 32 3.44 -0.61 -10.54
C ASP A 32 3.16 -2.10 -10.78
N ILE A 33 1.93 -2.55 -10.57
CA ILE A 33 1.51 -3.93 -10.84
C ILE A 33 0.49 -3.90 -11.98
N LYS A 34 0.84 -4.54 -13.10
CA LYS A 34 -0.10 -4.69 -14.21
C LYS A 34 -1.12 -5.77 -13.85
N PRO A 35 -2.44 -5.48 -13.91
CA PRO A 35 -3.45 -6.48 -13.62
C PRO A 35 -3.37 -7.63 -14.63
N THR A 36 -3.36 -8.85 -14.11
CA THR A 36 -3.45 -10.09 -14.86
C THR A 36 -4.49 -11.00 -14.20
N VAL A 37 -5.04 -11.96 -14.95
CA VAL A 37 -6.04 -12.91 -14.42
C VAL A 37 -5.52 -13.64 -13.18
N GLU A 38 -4.24 -14.00 -13.16
CA GLU A 38 -3.60 -14.65 -12.02
C GLU A 38 -3.59 -13.74 -10.78
N LEU A 39 -3.31 -12.45 -10.98
CA LEU A 39 -3.29 -11.48 -9.90
C LEU A 39 -4.69 -11.17 -9.37
N GLU A 40 -5.70 -11.09 -10.25
CA GLU A 40 -7.10 -10.95 -9.84
C GLU A 40 -7.55 -12.13 -8.97
N ASN A 41 -7.16 -13.36 -9.35
CA ASN A 41 -7.42 -14.55 -8.56
C ASN A 41 -6.73 -14.52 -7.19
N LEU A 42 -5.51 -13.99 -7.13
CA LEU A 42 -4.76 -13.78 -5.88
C LEU A 42 -5.32 -12.64 -5.02
N GLY A 43 -6.35 -11.92 -5.48
CA GLY A 43 -6.98 -10.85 -4.73
C GLY A 43 -6.43 -9.45 -5.02
N LEU A 44 -5.82 -9.22 -6.21
CA LEU A 44 -5.56 -7.88 -6.74
C LEU A 44 -6.88 -7.16 -7.00
N ASP A 45 -7.49 -6.65 -5.94
CA ASP A 45 -8.71 -5.88 -5.98
C ASP A 45 -8.68 -4.75 -4.95
N TYR A 46 -9.34 -3.65 -5.29
CA TYR A 46 -9.41 -2.44 -4.47
C TYR A 46 -10.07 -2.70 -3.10
N SER A 47 -10.95 -3.69 -3.02
CA SER A 47 -11.65 -4.04 -1.78
C SER A 47 -10.86 -4.99 -0.87
N ARG A 48 -9.84 -5.69 -1.41
CA ARG A 48 -9.13 -6.76 -0.71
C ARG A 48 -7.72 -6.36 -0.29
N MET A 49 -7.01 -5.56 -1.08
CA MET A 49 -5.67 -5.12 -0.73
C MET A 49 -5.70 -3.84 0.12
N VAL A 50 -6.02 -4.01 1.40
CA VAL A 50 -6.34 -2.89 2.27
C VAL A 50 -5.39 -2.81 3.46
N PHE A 51 -5.15 -1.57 3.89
CA PHE A 51 -4.54 -1.21 5.16
C PHE A 51 -5.63 -0.74 6.10
N TYR A 52 -5.75 -1.41 7.24
CA TYR A 52 -6.75 -1.06 8.25
C TYR A 52 -6.32 0.20 8.98
N LYS A 53 -7.17 1.24 8.98
CA LYS A 53 -6.80 2.54 9.53
C LYS A 53 -6.52 2.47 11.03
N ASP A 54 -7.26 1.64 11.75
CA ASP A 54 -7.29 1.68 13.21
C ASP A 54 -6.11 0.92 13.79
N THR A 55 -5.81 -0.25 13.23
CA THR A 55 -4.77 -1.16 13.71
C THR A 55 -3.45 -1.01 12.96
N GLY A 56 -3.46 -0.48 11.73
CA GLY A 56 -2.32 -0.54 10.82
C GLY A 56 -2.06 -1.94 10.27
N GLU A 57 -3.02 -2.88 10.45
CA GLU A 57 -2.92 -4.23 9.91
C GLU A 57 -2.95 -4.20 8.38
N ILE A 58 -2.25 -5.17 7.81
CA ILE A 58 -2.07 -5.33 6.37
C ILE A 58 -2.80 -6.61 5.97
N SER A 59 -3.73 -6.51 5.01
CA SER A 59 -4.46 -7.67 4.53
C SER A 59 -3.53 -8.73 3.92
N GLU A 60 -3.94 -10.00 4.00
CA GLU A 60 -3.17 -11.12 3.45
C GLU A 60 -2.96 -10.96 1.94
N GLU A 61 -3.96 -10.44 1.24
CA GLU A 61 -3.93 -10.21 -0.20
C GLU A 61 -2.83 -9.21 -0.61
N VAL A 62 -2.49 -8.24 0.25
CA VAL A 62 -1.35 -7.35 -0.01
C VAL A 62 -0.04 -8.14 -0.07
N TRP A 63 0.13 -9.10 0.85
CA TRP A 63 1.32 -9.95 0.90
C TRP A 63 1.38 -10.91 -0.29
N ASP A 64 0.26 -11.55 -0.63
CA ASP A 64 0.14 -12.46 -1.78
C ASP A 64 0.51 -11.78 -3.09
N VAL A 65 -0.13 -10.63 -3.35
CA VAL A 65 0.05 -9.87 -4.59
C VAL A 65 1.47 -9.32 -4.67
N LEU A 66 2.05 -8.83 -3.58
CA LEU A 66 3.43 -8.35 -3.57
C LEU A 66 4.43 -9.46 -3.84
N LEU A 67 4.29 -10.58 -3.14
CA LEU A 67 5.15 -11.74 -3.32
C LEU A 67 5.13 -12.19 -4.78
N TYR A 68 3.93 -12.34 -5.35
CA TYR A 68 3.73 -12.80 -6.72
C TYR A 68 4.22 -11.79 -7.78
N ALA A 69 3.86 -10.51 -7.63
CA ALA A 69 4.10 -9.50 -8.65
C ALA A 69 5.50 -8.88 -8.61
N LYS A 70 6.12 -8.79 -7.43
CA LYS A 70 7.41 -8.10 -7.25
C LYS A 70 8.55 -9.06 -6.94
N VAL A 71 8.39 -9.94 -5.95
CA VAL A 71 9.49 -10.80 -5.49
C VAL A 71 9.70 -11.99 -6.44
N LEU A 72 8.62 -12.67 -6.83
CA LEU A 72 8.66 -13.83 -7.73
C LEU A 72 8.66 -13.47 -9.22
N ALA A 73 8.67 -12.17 -9.56
CA ALA A 73 8.60 -11.71 -10.96
C ALA A 73 9.68 -12.34 -11.86
N SER A 74 10.88 -12.56 -11.31
CA SER A 74 12.02 -13.14 -12.02
C SER A 74 12.10 -14.67 -11.92
N ASN A 75 11.35 -15.31 -11.02
CA ASN A 75 11.40 -16.76 -10.80
C ASN A 75 10.06 -17.40 -11.19
N LYS A 76 9.96 -17.79 -12.48
CA LYS A 76 8.73 -18.36 -13.05
C LYS A 76 8.29 -19.66 -12.39
N GLU A 77 9.23 -20.50 -11.96
CA GLU A 77 8.92 -21.79 -11.34
C GLU A 77 8.24 -21.58 -9.98
N HIS A 78 8.84 -20.76 -9.11
CA HIS A 78 8.25 -20.45 -7.81
C HIS A 78 6.96 -19.65 -7.94
N LYS A 79 6.88 -18.78 -8.95
CA LYS A 79 5.67 -18.02 -9.26
C LYS A 79 4.52 -18.96 -9.61
N GLN A 80 4.74 -19.92 -10.50
CA GLN A 80 3.74 -20.92 -10.88
C GLN A 80 3.32 -21.79 -9.69
N ALA A 81 4.28 -22.31 -8.93
CA ALA A 81 4.02 -23.15 -7.77
C ALA A 81 3.23 -22.42 -6.67
N PHE A 82 3.57 -21.15 -6.39
CA PHE A 82 2.81 -20.33 -5.44
C PHE A 82 1.36 -20.11 -5.89
N TYR A 83 1.16 -19.82 -7.17
CA TYR A 83 -0.18 -19.62 -7.73
C TYR A 83 -1.00 -20.91 -7.70
N GLU A 84 -0.42 -22.05 -8.05
CA GLU A 84 -1.07 -23.35 -7.96
C GLU A 84 -1.46 -23.69 -6.51
N ALA A 85 -0.58 -23.42 -5.54
CA ALA A 85 -0.89 -23.57 -4.12
C ALA A 85 -2.07 -22.70 -3.70
N HIS A 86 -2.12 -21.44 -4.15
CA HIS A 86 -3.25 -20.55 -3.87
C HIS A 86 -4.57 -21.06 -4.48
N ILE A 87 -4.57 -21.48 -5.75
CA ILE A 87 -5.79 -21.95 -6.45
C ILE A 87 -6.30 -23.29 -5.89
N SER A 88 -5.38 -24.20 -5.52
CA SER A 88 -5.71 -25.50 -4.95
C SER A 88 -6.10 -25.45 -3.47
N GLY A 89 -5.89 -24.30 -2.80
CA GLY A 89 -6.14 -24.14 -1.37
C GLY A 89 -5.06 -24.80 -0.48
N ASP A 90 -3.87 -25.05 -1.02
CA ASP A 90 -2.73 -25.58 -0.26
C ASP A 90 -2.09 -24.46 0.58
N VAL A 91 -2.67 -24.27 1.77
CA VAL A 91 -2.22 -23.26 2.75
C VAL A 91 -0.81 -23.53 3.24
N GLU A 92 -0.38 -24.79 3.35
CA GLU A 92 0.94 -25.15 3.87
C GLU A 92 2.03 -24.72 2.89
N THR A 93 1.88 -25.07 1.61
CA THR A 93 2.80 -24.66 0.56
C THR A 93 2.81 -23.14 0.42
N LYS A 94 1.63 -22.50 0.37
CA LYS A 94 1.52 -21.03 0.31
C LYS A 94 2.26 -20.37 1.47
N GLN A 95 2.01 -20.81 2.71
CA GLN A 95 2.64 -20.27 3.91
C GLN A 95 4.15 -20.46 3.90
N SER A 96 4.65 -21.60 3.39
CA SER A 96 6.09 -21.86 3.27
C SER A 96 6.78 -20.84 2.35
N TYR A 97 6.15 -20.48 1.23
CA TYR A 97 6.64 -19.43 0.34
C TYR A 97 6.63 -18.07 1.01
N HIS A 98 5.57 -17.73 1.75
CA HIS A 98 5.54 -16.48 2.53
C HIS A 98 6.66 -16.42 3.56
N GLN A 99 6.90 -17.49 4.32
CA GLN A 99 7.98 -17.52 5.30
C GLN A 99 9.36 -17.39 4.64
N PHE A 100 9.59 -18.12 3.56
CA PHE A 100 10.86 -18.09 2.85
C PHE A 100 11.17 -16.72 2.22
N TYR A 101 10.16 -16.09 1.62
CA TYR A 101 10.28 -14.80 0.95
C TYR A 101 9.86 -13.60 1.82
N PHE A 102 9.60 -13.82 3.11
CA PHE A 102 9.12 -12.79 4.02
C PHE A 102 10.06 -11.58 4.05
N PRO A 103 11.40 -11.74 4.18
CA PRO A 103 12.29 -10.58 4.27
C PRO A 103 12.25 -9.72 3.00
N GLN A 104 12.23 -10.32 1.80
CA GLN A 104 12.19 -9.56 0.55
C GLN A 104 10.83 -8.88 0.35
N THR A 105 9.74 -9.57 0.70
CA THR A 105 8.37 -9.05 0.55
C THR A 105 8.13 -7.88 1.51
N ALA A 106 8.50 -8.05 2.78
CA ALA A 106 8.37 -7.02 3.80
C ALA A 106 9.24 -5.79 3.51
N THR A 107 10.48 -5.99 3.02
CA THR A 107 11.35 -4.88 2.60
C THR A 107 10.77 -4.12 1.40
N THR A 108 10.19 -4.84 0.43
CA THR A 108 9.54 -4.23 -0.73
C THR A 108 8.32 -3.40 -0.30
N LEU A 109 7.51 -3.92 0.60
CA LEU A 109 6.37 -3.21 1.18
C LEU A 109 6.80 -1.98 1.98
N LYS A 110 7.86 -2.11 2.80
CA LYS A 110 8.42 -1.00 3.59
C LYS A 110 8.88 0.12 2.68
N LYS A 111 9.62 -0.21 1.62
CA LYS A 111 10.06 0.78 0.62
C LYS A 111 8.87 1.52 0.01
N HIS A 112 7.79 0.81 -0.34
CA HIS A 112 6.56 1.45 -0.85
C HIS A 112 5.95 2.41 0.17
N VAL A 113 5.80 1.99 1.42
CA VAL A 113 5.25 2.83 2.50
C VAL A 113 6.12 4.05 2.75
N ASP A 114 7.44 3.89 2.82
CA ASP A 114 8.38 4.98 3.07
C ASP A 114 8.38 6.01 1.92
N THR A 115 8.52 5.54 0.67
CA THR A 115 8.48 6.44 -0.51
C THR A 115 7.15 7.18 -0.58
N PHE A 116 6.04 6.52 -0.26
CA PHE A 116 4.75 7.17 -0.25
C PHE A 116 4.62 8.25 0.83
N LEU A 117 5.13 8.00 2.04
CA LEU A 117 5.16 9.01 3.11
C LEU A 117 6.01 10.23 2.72
N GLU A 118 7.16 10.01 2.08
CA GLU A 118 8.02 11.09 1.55
C GLU A 118 7.31 11.92 0.46
N GLU A 119 6.56 11.27 -0.43
CA GLU A 119 5.74 11.95 -1.44
C GLU A 119 4.62 12.77 -0.80
N LEU A 120 3.95 12.23 0.23
CA LEU A 120 2.94 12.95 1.01
C LEU A 120 3.54 14.20 1.67
N ASP A 121 4.67 14.08 2.34
CA ASP A 121 5.35 15.19 3.00
C ASP A 121 5.77 16.27 2.00
N THR A 122 6.29 15.86 0.84
CA THR A 122 6.64 16.78 -0.25
C THR A 122 5.41 17.53 -0.77
N LEU A 123 4.25 16.87 -0.84
CA LEU A 123 2.99 17.47 -1.29
C LEU A 123 2.40 18.41 -0.24
N LEU A 124 2.47 18.07 1.04
CA LEU A 124 2.06 18.94 2.15
C LEU A 124 2.94 20.19 2.24
N ALA A 125 4.25 20.07 2.02
CA ALA A 125 5.16 21.21 1.98
C ALA A 125 4.82 22.18 0.82
N LYS A 126 4.33 21.68 -0.32
CA LYS A 126 3.90 22.51 -1.47
C LYS A 126 2.60 23.28 -1.23
N SER A 127 1.88 22.97 -0.16
CA SER A 127 0.69 23.70 0.27
C SER A 127 0.97 24.76 1.32
N ASP A 128 2.18 24.80 1.88
CA ASP A 128 2.58 25.79 2.87
C ASP A 128 2.58 27.20 2.27
N GLY A 129 2.06 28.17 3.02
CA GLY A 129 1.94 29.57 2.59
C GLY A 129 0.89 29.87 1.50
N LYS A 130 0.07 28.90 1.08
CA LYS A 130 -1.00 29.14 0.10
C LYS A 130 -2.26 29.69 0.76
N ASP A 131 -2.85 30.71 0.14
CA ASP A 131 -4.11 31.30 0.63
C ASP A 131 -5.29 30.35 0.39
N VAL A 132 -6.03 30.07 1.46
CA VAL A 132 -7.24 29.25 1.46
C VAL A 132 -8.38 29.93 0.67
N TYR A 133 -8.38 31.26 0.59
CA TYR A 133 -9.37 32.02 -0.19
C TYR A 133 -9.13 31.91 -1.70
N GLU A 134 -7.88 31.78 -2.14
CA GLU A 134 -7.53 31.51 -3.55
C GLU A 134 -7.70 30.03 -3.91
N HIS A 135 -7.65 29.14 -2.92
CA HIS A 135 -7.75 27.70 -3.09
C HIS A 135 -8.78 27.07 -2.14
N PRO A 136 -10.09 27.22 -2.41
CA PRO A 136 -11.15 26.77 -1.51
C PRO A 136 -11.21 25.24 -1.28
N ARG A 137 -10.57 24.45 -2.14
CA ARG A 137 -10.45 22.98 -2.00
C ARG A 137 -9.23 22.54 -1.20
N LEU A 138 -8.31 23.46 -0.89
CA LEU A 138 -7.05 23.17 -0.22
C LEU A 138 -7.23 22.56 1.17
N PRO A 139 -8.11 23.07 2.06
CA PRO A 139 -8.31 22.49 3.39
C PRO A 139 -8.79 21.04 3.31
N LEU A 140 -9.65 20.75 2.33
CA LEU A 140 -10.19 19.42 2.11
C LEU A 140 -9.11 18.43 1.65
N ILE A 141 -8.23 18.86 0.72
CA ILE A 141 -7.09 18.08 0.25
C ILE A 141 -6.11 17.81 1.39
N LEU A 142 -5.81 18.81 2.22
CA LEU A 142 -4.93 18.67 3.38
C LEU A 142 -5.48 17.66 4.38
N SER A 143 -6.76 17.79 4.74
CA SER A 143 -7.43 16.86 5.65
C SER A 143 -7.39 15.42 5.15
N HIS A 144 -7.63 15.22 3.85
CA HIS A 144 -7.54 13.90 3.24
C HIS A 144 -6.09 13.35 3.25
N ASN A 145 -5.11 14.19 2.90
CA ASN A 145 -3.70 13.79 2.89
C ASN A 145 -3.22 13.39 4.29
N GLU A 146 -3.59 14.15 5.32
CA GLU A 146 -3.27 13.82 6.72
C GLU A 146 -3.94 12.51 7.16
N PHE A 147 -5.20 12.29 6.79
CA PHE A 147 -5.90 11.02 7.05
C PHE A 147 -5.15 9.82 6.45
N VAL A 148 -4.76 9.92 5.18
CA VAL A 148 -4.02 8.88 4.49
C VAL A 148 -2.63 8.71 5.12
N LYS A 149 -1.92 9.81 5.44
CA LYS A 149 -0.62 9.80 6.11
C LYS A 149 -0.67 9.05 7.44
N HIS A 150 -1.66 9.33 8.28
CA HIS A 150 -1.84 8.64 9.55
C HIS A 150 -2.05 7.14 9.40
N THR A 151 -2.81 6.72 8.38
CA THR A 151 -2.99 5.29 8.07
C THR A 151 -1.66 4.63 7.72
N PHE A 152 -0.87 5.24 6.82
CA PHE A 152 0.42 4.70 6.42
C PHE A 152 1.47 4.73 7.53
N LEU A 153 1.45 5.73 8.41
CA LEU A 153 2.32 5.77 9.60
C LEU A 153 2.02 4.63 10.57
N ARG A 154 0.74 4.25 10.75
CA ARG A 154 0.36 3.11 11.58
C ARG A 154 0.83 1.79 10.95
N VAL A 155 0.66 1.64 9.63
CA VAL A 155 1.21 0.50 8.89
C VAL A 155 2.72 0.42 9.06
N LYS A 156 3.43 1.55 8.93
CA LYS A 156 4.88 1.63 9.14
C LYS A 156 5.28 1.18 10.55
N ALA A 157 4.55 1.61 11.58
CA ALA A 157 4.82 1.20 12.96
C ALA A 157 4.67 -0.32 13.20
N GLN A 158 3.83 -1.01 12.43
CA GLN A 158 3.72 -2.47 12.43
C GLN A 158 4.80 -3.14 11.57
N LEU A 159 5.08 -2.56 10.40
CA LEU A 159 5.93 -3.15 9.39
C LEU A 159 7.42 -3.04 9.72
N ASP A 160 7.87 -1.90 10.25
CA ASP A 160 9.27 -1.67 10.61
C ASP A 160 9.83 -2.72 11.59
N PRO A 161 9.16 -3.08 12.71
CA PRO A 161 9.65 -4.13 13.60
C PRO A 161 9.61 -5.52 12.94
N MET A 162 8.65 -5.79 12.04
CA MET A 162 8.61 -7.05 11.29
C MET A 162 9.78 -7.19 10.34
N VAL A 163 10.12 -6.12 9.60
CA VAL A 163 11.27 -6.08 8.71
C VAL A 163 12.57 -6.23 9.50
N ALA A 164 12.72 -5.47 10.60
CA ALA A 164 13.90 -5.55 11.47
C ALA A 164 14.14 -6.97 11.99
N GLN A 165 13.09 -7.66 12.43
CA GLN A 165 13.18 -9.06 12.86
C GLN A 165 13.54 -10.01 11.71
N ALA A 166 13.03 -9.76 10.50
CA ALA A 166 13.25 -10.60 9.34
C ALA A 166 14.63 -10.43 8.69
N THR A 167 15.18 -9.21 8.70
CA THR A 167 16.48 -8.89 8.10
C THR A 167 17.63 -8.90 9.09
N GLY A 168 17.34 -8.93 10.40
CA GLY A 168 18.34 -8.81 11.46
C GLY A 168 18.88 -7.39 11.63
N GLU A 169 18.27 -6.39 10.98
CA GLU A 169 18.61 -4.98 11.15
C GLU A 169 17.98 -4.42 12.44
N PRO A 170 18.65 -3.51 13.16
CA PRO A 170 18.05 -2.90 14.35
C PRO A 170 16.81 -2.08 13.95
N ALA A 171 15.68 -2.30 14.63
CA ALA A 171 14.47 -1.52 14.44
C ALA A 171 14.79 -0.02 14.66
N GLN A 172 14.66 0.78 13.59
CA GLN A 172 14.78 2.23 13.70
C GLN A 172 13.59 2.74 14.51
N THR A 173 13.87 3.12 15.76
CA THR A 173 12.93 3.83 16.62
C THR A 173 12.89 5.28 16.17
N TYR A 174 11.72 5.74 15.72
CA TYR A 174 11.43 7.16 15.50
C TYR A 174 10.76 7.74 16.75
#